data_AF-A0A4V1LP72-F1
#
_entry.id   AF-A0A4V1LP72-F1
#
_cell.length_a   1.000
_cell.length_b   1.000
_cell.length_c   1.000
_cell.angle_alpha   90.00
_cell.angle_beta   90.00
_cell.angle_gamma   90.00
#
_symmetry.space_group_name_H-M   'P 1'
#
loop_
_entity.id
_entity.type
_entity.pdbx_description
1 polymer ?
#
loop_
_entity_poly.entity_id
_entity_poly.type
_entity_poly.pdbx_seq_one_letter_code
_entity_poly.pdbx_strand_id
1 'polypeptide(L)'
;MWVNRYASSSVIYAKLAEKYAQLDKIDNQERTGNFNKVDRVELSTAPAQYDEQDYHRVLNKFQQKDNETRAHEQAHAANGPTASGIVYNYQMGPDGKLYAVGGHVRMDTSMPKDPQAASYKLGQLQRAASSPNELSGADAQIARTANLNKMLLHSLGESNAS
;
A
#
# COMPACT_ATOMS: atom_id res chain seq x y z
N MET A 1 -36.14 22.68 22.91
CA MET A 1 -34.75 22.89 22.46
C MET A 1 -34.57 22.14 21.15
N TRP A 2 -34.47 22.84 20.02
CA TRP A 2 -34.18 22.21 18.73
C TRP A 2 -32.69 21.92 18.66
N VAL A 3 -32.29 20.67 18.85
CA VAL A 3 -30.89 20.27 18.78
C VAL A 3 -30.47 20.31 17.31
N ASN A 4 -29.48 21.15 17.01
CA ASN A 4 -28.99 21.43 15.66
C ASN A 4 -28.25 20.20 15.07
N ARG A 5 -29.01 19.25 14.50
CA ARG A 5 -28.48 18.04 13.86
C ARG A 5 -27.63 18.32 12.60
N TYR A 6 -27.76 19.51 12.02
CA TYR A 6 -27.02 19.90 10.81
C TYR A 6 -25.55 20.27 11.09
N ALA A 7 -25.24 20.80 12.27
CA ALA A 7 -23.86 21.11 12.67
C ALA A 7 -23.01 19.85 12.91
N SER A 8 -23.64 18.72 13.26
CA SER A 8 -22.95 17.43 13.44
C SER A 8 -22.50 16.83 12.12
N SER A 9 -23.36 16.87 11.10
CA SER A 9 -23.06 16.30 9.78
C SER A 9 -21.88 16.99 9.09
N SER A 10 -21.80 18.33 9.12
CA SER A 10 -20.70 19.07 8.48
C SER A 10 -19.34 18.79 9.12
N VAL A 11 -19.29 18.67 10.45
CA VAL A 11 -18.08 18.31 11.20
C VAL A 11 -17.65 16.87 10.90
N ILE A 12 -18.62 15.96 10.74
CA ILE A 12 -18.35 14.57 10.34
C ILE A 12 -17.72 14.54 8.94
N TYR A 13 -18.32 15.21 7.96
CA TYR A 13 -17.76 15.25 6.60
C TYR A 13 -16.38 15.90 6.55
N ALA A 14 -16.11 16.94 7.35
CA ALA A 14 -14.81 17.56 7.44
C ALA A 14 -13.74 16.61 8.01
N LYS A 15 -14.01 15.98 9.16
CA LYS A 15 -13.10 14.98 9.77
C LYS A 15 -12.85 13.81 8.84
N LEU A 16 -13.90 13.36 8.16
CA LEU A 16 -13.83 12.23 7.25
C LEU A 16 -12.97 12.57 6.02
N ALA A 17 -13.13 13.77 5.45
CA ALA A 17 -12.29 14.27 4.36
C ALA A 17 -10.81 14.40 4.75
N GLU A 18 -10.51 14.88 5.96
CA GLU A 18 -9.14 14.93 6.47
C GLU A 18 -8.49 13.54 6.56
N LYS A 19 -9.23 12.55 7.04
CA LYS A 19 -8.76 11.16 7.13
C LYS A 19 -8.55 10.51 5.78
N TYR A 20 -9.32 10.91 4.77
CA TYR A 20 -9.15 10.43 3.40
C TYR A 20 -7.93 11.04 2.73
N ALA A 21 -7.72 12.34 2.92
CA ALA A 21 -6.49 13.00 2.46
C ALA A 21 -5.24 12.40 3.13
N GLN A 22 -5.35 11.88 4.34
CA GLN A 22 -4.24 11.16 5.00
C GLN A 22 -3.93 9.82 4.32
N LEU A 23 -4.94 9.01 3.99
CA LEU A 23 -4.74 7.72 3.30
C LEU A 23 -4.11 7.92 1.92
N ASP A 24 -4.60 8.87 1.13
CA ASP A 24 -4.03 9.18 -0.18
C ASP A 24 -2.58 9.66 -0.08
N LYS A 25 -2.24 10.46 0.93
CA LYS A 25 -0.85 10.87 1.18
C LYS A 25 0.06 9.69 1.50
N ILE A 26 -0.40 8.72 2.29
CA ILE A 26 0.39 7.54 2.65
C ILE A 26 0.59 6.62 1.44
N ASP A 27 -0.46 6.39 0.65
CA ASP A 27 -0.37 5.62 -0.60
C ASP A 27 0.58 6.33 -1.62
N ASN A 28 0.53 7.66 -1.69
CA ASN A 28 1.47 8.46 -2.48
C ASN A 28 2.92 8.38 -1.97
N GLN A 29 3.14 8.17 -0.68
CA GLN A 29 4.49 8.00 -0.12
C GLN A 29 5.16 6.71 -0.58
N GLU A 30 4.43 5.62 -0.86
CA GLU A 30 5.03 4.42 -1.49
C GLU A 30 5.58 4.73 -2.89
N ARG A 31 4.84 5.54 -3.65
CA ARG A 31 5.27 5.91 -5.00
C ARG A 31 6.48 6.81 -5.05
N THR A 32 6.50 7.81 -4.17
CA THR A 32 7.56 8.83 -4.15
C THR A 32 8.67 8.50 -3.18
N GLY A 33 8.40 7.57 -2.26
CA GLY A 33 9.34 7.07 -1.27
C GLY A 33 10.50 6.44 -2.00
N ASN A 34 11.68 7.00 -1.73
CA ASN A 34 12.92 6.61 -2.36
C ASN A 34 13.03 5.09 -2.44
N PHE A 35 12.99 4.53 -3.66
CA PHE A 35 13.53 3.22 -4.00
C PHE A 35 14.94 3.16 -3.43
N ASN A 36 15.04 2.68 -2.20
CA ASN A 36 16.22 2.82 -1.37
C ASN A 36 17.21 1.73 -1.76
N LYS A 37 18.44 1.84 -1.25
CA LYS A 37 19.48 0.82 -1.43
C LYS A 37 19.01 -0.60 -1.06
N VAL A 38 17.99 -0.74 -0.22
CA VAL A 38 17.45 -2.02 0.28
C VAL A 38 16.72 -2.84 -0.79
N ASP A 39 16.09 -2.19 -1.76
CA ASP A 39 15.36 -2.89 -2.82
C ASP A 39 16.29 -3.36 -3.93
N ARG A 40 17.41 -2.67 -4.11
CA ARG A 40 18.41 -2.98 -5.13
C ARG A 40 19.19 -4.20 -4.70
N VAL A 41 19.39 -5.13 -5.64
CA VAL A 41 20.39 -6.17 -5.45
C VAL A 41 21.74 -5.51 -5.67
N GLU A 42 22.55 -5.41 -4.61
CA GLU A 42 23.91 -4.89 -4.70
C GLU A 42 24.78 -5.85 -5.53
N LEU A 43 25.34 -5.32 -6.62
CA LEU A 43 26.45 -5.93 -7.32
C LEU A 43 27.74 -5.43 -6.65
N SER A 44 28.69 -6.33 -6.38
CA SER A 44 30.05 -5.96 -5.96
C SER A 44 30.65 -4.97 -6.97
N THR A 45 31.17 -3.84 -6.47
CA THR A 45 31.58 -2.65 -7.26
C THR A 45 32.84 -2.83 -8.11
N ALA A 46 33.25 -4.05 -8.44
CA ALA A 46 34.42 -4.31 -9.25
C ALA A 46 34.03 -5.09 -10.52
N PRO A 47 34.19 -4.52 -11.73
CA PRO A 47 33.95 -5.22 -12.99
C PRO A 47 35.00 -6.32 -13.29
N ALA A 48 35.69 -6.85 -12.27
CA ALA A 48 36.75 -7.82 -12.40
C ALA A 48 36.45 -9.05 -11.52
N GLN A 49 36.09 -10.14 -12.20
CA GLN A 49 35.96 -11.52 -11.69
C GLN A 49 34.75 -11.81 -10.79
N TYR A 50 33.58 -11.98 -11.41
CA TYR A 50 32.63 -12.97 -10.90
C TYR A 50 33.26 -14.35 -11.12
N ASP A 51 33.56 -15.09 -10.05
CA ASP A 51 33.68 -16.54 -10.21
C ASP A 51 32.28 -17.12 -10.51
N GLU A 52 32.24 -18.33 -11.06
CA GLU A 52 30.98 -18.97 -11.46
C GLU A 52 29.98 -19.10 -10.29
N GLN A 53 30.49 -19.30 -9.07
CA GLN A 53 29.66 -19.41 -7.87
C GLN A 53 29.05 -18.06 -7.50
N ASP A 54 29.82 -16.97 -7.60
CA ASP A 54 29.35 -15.62 -7.32
C ASP A 54 28.31 -15.15 -8.35
N TYR A 55 28.54 -15.47 -9.63
CA TYR A 55 27.56 -15.21 -10.69
C TYR A 55 26.21 -15.87 -10.39
N HIS A 56 26.21 -17.19 -10.11
CA HIS A 56 24.98 -17.92 -9.79
C HIS A 56 24.33 -17.42 -8.51
N ARG A 57 25.12 -17.09 -7.48
CA ARG A 57 24.61 -16.53 -6.22
C ARG A 57 23.89 -15.19 -6.45
N VAL A 58 24.48 -14.28 -7.23
CA VAL A 58 23.87 -12.98 -7.55
C VAL A 58 22.63 -13.17 -8.43
N LEU A 59 22.70 -14.02 -9.45
CA LEU A 59 21.55 -14.32 -10.31
C LEU A 59 20.37 -14.89 -9.52
N ASN A 60 20.63 -15.82 -8.59
CA ASN A 60 19.59 -16.40 -7.73
C ASN A 60 18.92 -15.32 -6.85
N LYS A 61 19.69 -14.35 -6.35
CA LYS A 61 19.11 -13.22 -5.60
C LYS A 61 18.18 -12.37 -6.45
N PHE A 62 18.55 -12.09 -7.70
CA PHE A 62 17.69 -11.37 -8.64
C PHE A 62 16.39 -12.12 -8.92
N GLN A 63 16.47 -13.43 -9.19
CA GLN A 63 15.30 -14.27 -9.43
C GLN A 63 14.39 -14.35 -8.21
N GLN A 64 14.97 -14.53 -7.02
CA GLN A 64 14.23 -14.56 -5.77
C GLN A 64 13.49 -13.23 -5.53
N LYS A 65 14.21 -12.10 -5.67
CA LYS A 65 13.62 -10.77 -5.47
C LYS A 65 12.49 -10.48 -6.46
N ASP A 66 12.64 -10.86 -7.73
CA ASP A 66 11.57 -10.72 -8.73
C ASP A 66 10.31 -11.51 -8.37
N ASN A 67 10.48 -12.76 -7.94
CA ASN A 67 9.35 -13.58 -7.51
C ASN A 67 8.66 -12.99 -6.26
N GLU A 68 9.44 -12.55 -5.27
CA GLU A 68 8.93 -11.93 -4.04
C GLU A 68 8.17 -10.63 -4.34
N THR A 69 8.76 -9.71 -5.11
CA THR A 69 8.12 -8.45 -5.51
C THR A 69 6.83 -8.71 -6.27
N ARG A 70 6.82 -9.62 -7.25
CA ARG A 70 5.60 -9.93 -8.01
C ARG A 70 4.51 -10.54 -7.14
N ALA A 71 4.87 -11.49 -6.27
CA ALA A 71 3.91 -12.08 -5.35
C ALA A 71 3.33 -11.05 -4.37
N HIS A 72 4.18 -10.13 -3.88
CA HIS A 72 3.79 -9.02 -3.02
C HIS A 72 2.75 -8.12 -3.70
N GLU A 73 3.07 -7.60 -4.88
CA GLU A 73 2.14 -6.72 -5.60
C GLU A 73 0.85 -7.43 -6.03
N GLN A 74 0.94 -8.70 -6.44
CA GLN A 74 -0.24 -9.48 -6.79
C GLN A 74 -1.15 -9.70 -5.59
N ALA A 75 -0.59 -9.93 -4.40
CA ALA A 75 -1.36 -10.08 -3.17
C ALA A 75 -2.15 -8.80 -2.86
N HIS A 76 -1.54 -7.62 -3.03
CA HIS A 76 -2.26 -6.35 -2.91
C HIS A 76 -3.39 -6.23 -3.93
N ALA A 77 -3.10 -6.46 -5.22
CA ALA A 77 -4.07 -6.29 -6.30
C ALA A 77 -5.26 -7.26 -6.22
N ALA A 78 -5.07 -8.45 -5.66
CA ALA A 78 -6.12 -9.47 -5.56
C ALA A 78 -7.09 -9.26 -4.40
N ASN A 79 -6.72 -8.48 -3.38
CA ASN A 79 -7.42 -8.46 -2.08
C ASN A 79 -8.17 -7.16 -1.77
N GLY A 80 -8.26 -6.23 -2.73
CA GLY A 80 -9.14 -5.07 -2.60
C GLY A 80 -9.18 -4.18 -3.83
N PRO A 81 -9.88 -3.03 -3.73
CA PRO A 81 -10.09 -2.14 -4.85
C PRO A 81 -8.81 -1.36 -5.12
N THR A 82 -8.38 -1.38 -6.39
CA THR A 82 -7.20 -0.66 -6.85
C THR A 82 -7.60 0.50 -7.75
N ALA A 83 -6.88 1.61 -7.65
CA ALA A 83 -7.03 2.77 -8.51
C ALA A 83 -6.27 2.61 -9.84
N SER A 84 -5.22 1.78 -9.86
CA SER A 84 -4.46 1.46 -11.07
C SER A 84 -3.92 0.03 -11.04
N GLY A 85 -3.44 -0.44 -12.19
CA GLY A 85 -2.70 -1.69 -12.29
C GLY A 85 -1.36 -1.66 -11.53
N ILE A 86 -0.75 -2.83 -11.42
CA ILE A 86 0.55 -3.02 -10.78
C ILE A 86 1.64 -2.29 -11.57
N VAL A 87 2.52 -1.60 -10.85
CA VAL A 87 3.72 -0.97 -11.42
C VAL A 87 4.95 -1.64 -10.83
N TYR A 88 5.90 -2.00 -11.69
CA TYR A 88 7.17 -2.61 -11.28
C TYR A 88 8.35 -1.70 -11.60
N ASN A 89 9.39 -1.83 -10.78
CA ASN A 89 10.67 -1.18 -10.95
C ASN A 89 11.70 -2.26 -11.23
N TYR A 90 12.45 -2.05 -12.31
CA TYR A 90 13.33 -3.08 -12.84
C TYR A 90 14.79 -2.76 -12.59
N GLN A 91 15.58 -3.80 -12.37
CA GLN A 91 17.03 -3.77 -12.39
C GLN A 91 17.54 -4.85 -13.35
N MET A 92 18.57 -4.52 -14.13
CA MET A 92 19.23 -5.48 -15.01
C MET A 92 20.17 -6.38 -14.20
N GLY A 93 19.99 -7.69 -14.33
CA GLY A 93 20.83 -8.71 -13.70
C GLY A 93 22.11 -8.99 -14.49
N PRO A 94 23.02 -9.83 -13.93
CA PRO A 94 24.29 -10.17 -14.56
C PRO A 94 24.13 -11.03 -15.83
N ASP A 95 22.96 -11.60 -16.07
CA ASP A 95 22.58 -12.33 -17.28
C ASP A 95 21.96 -11.42 -18.38
N GLY A 96 21.90 -10.10 -18.13
CA GLY A 96 21.33 -9.12 -19.04
C GLY A 96 19.79 -9.06 -19.04
N LYS A 97 19.10 -9.79 -18.17
CA LYS A 97 17.64 -9.76 -18.06
C LYS A 97 17.17 -8.71 -17.04
N LEU A 98 15.95 -8.23 -17.20
CA LEU A 98 15.30 -7.32 -16.26
C LEU A 98 14.54 -8.10 -15.19
N TYR A 99 14.77 -7.74 -13.92
CA TYR A 99 14.12 -8.30 -12.75
C TYR A 99 13.38 -7.20 -11.99
N ALA A 100 12.15 -7.45 -11.57
CA ALA A 100 11.37 -6.56 -10.71
C ALA A 100 11.99 -6.58 -9.31
N VAL A 101 12.59 -5.47 -8.89
CA VAL A 101 13.24 -5.38 -7.58
C VAL A 101 12.43 -4.56 -6.58
N GLY A 102 11.38 -3.90 -7.06
CA GLY A 102 10.36 -3.25 -6.27
C GLY A 102 9.10 -3.04 -7.12
N GLY A 103 8.00 -2.71 -6.49
CA GLY A 103 6.73 -2.47 -7.15
C GLY A 103 5.81 -1.66 -6.26
N HIS A 104 4.64 -1.31 -6.78
CA HIS A 104 3.52 -0.86 -5.96
C HIS A 104 2.21 -1.12 -6.68
N VAL A 105 1.14 -1.23 -5.88
CA VAL A 105 -0.24 -1.21 -6.34
C VAL A 105 -0.94 -0.01 -5.73
N ARG A 106 -1.54 0.82 -6.57
CA ARG A 106 -2.32 1.96 -6.09
C ARG A 106 -3.65 1.48 -5.56
N MET A 107 -3.88 1.66 -4.27
CA MET A 107 -5.17 1.35 -3.67
C MET A 107 -6.19 2.43 -4.01
N ASP A 108 -7.44 2.04 -4.22
CA ASP A 108 -8.53 3.00 -4.39
C ASP A 108 -8.94 3.58 -3.04
N THR A 109 -8.29 4.69 -2.67
CA THR A 109 -8.54 5.45 -1.45
C THR A 109 -9.74 6.40 -1.57
N SER A 110 -10.46 6.42 -2.70
CA SER A 110 -11.71 7.18 -2.82
C SER A 110 -12.76 6.60 -1.88
N MET A 111 -13.68 7.40 -1.36
CA MET A 111 -14.60 6.93 -0.32
C MET A 111 -16.05 7.34 -0.59
N PRO A 112 -17.01 6.40 -0.44
CA PRO A 112 -18.43 6.71 -0.54
C PRO A 112 -18.90 7.73 0.51
N LYS A 113 -19.93 8.51 0.15
CA LYS A 113 -20.59 9.43 1.10
C LYS A 113 -21.43 8.69 2.15
N ASP A 114 -21.94 7.51 1.79
CA ASP A 114 -22.73 6.68 2.70
C ASP A 114 -21.81 6.02 3.76
N PRO A 115 -22.09 6.18 5.07
CA PRO A 115 -21.24 5.64 6.13
C PRO A 115 -21.09 4.11 6.11
N GLN A 116 -22.12 3.37 5.69
CA GLN A 116 -22.07 1.91 5.63
C GLN A 116 -21.18 1.45 4.48
N ALA A 117 -21.36 2.03 3.30
CA ALA A 117 -20.50 1.81 2.14
C ALA A 117 -19.04 2.24 2.42
N ALA A 118 -18.84 3.34 3.15
CA ALA A 118 -17.51 3.77 3.59
C ALA A 118 -16.87 2.77 4.57
N SER A 119 -17.60 2.29 5.57
CA SER A 119 -17.11 1.25 6.50
C SER A 119 -16.70 -0.03 5.77
N TYR A 120 -17.51 -0.45 4.79
CA TYR A 120 -17.21 -1.60 3.95
C TYR A 120 -15.93 -1.39 3.14
N LYS A 121 -15.78 -0.23 2.48
CA LYS A 121 -14.58 0.09 1.69
C LYS A 121 -13.32 0.19 2.55
N LEU A 122 -13.40 0.76 3.76
CA LEU A 122 -12.27 0.74 4.70
C LEU A 122 -11.85 -0.68 5.09
N GLY A 123 -12.82 -1.60 5.22
CA GLY A 123 -12.54 -3.01 5.44
C GLY A 123 -11.79 -3.65 4.26
N GLN A 124 -12.15 -3.31 3.02
CA GLN A 124 -11.43 -3.78 1.84
C GLN A 124 -10.01 -3.19 1.77
N LEU A 125 -9.85 -1.89 2.02
CA LEU A 125 -8.55 -1.23 2.06
C LEU A 125 -7.64 -1.83 3.13
N GLN A 126 -8.18 -2.08 4.33
CA GLN A 126 -7.43 -2.73 5.40
C GLN A 126 -6.93 -4.12 4.96
N ARG A 127 -7.82 -4.94 4.39
CA ARG A 127 -7.47 -6.29 3.93
C ARG A 127 -6.40 -6.24 2.85
N ALA A 128 -6.59 -5.44 1.82
CA ALA A 128 -5.66 -5.30 0.71
C ALA A 128 -4.28 -4.83 1.19
N ALA A 129 -4.24 -3.81 2.05
CA ALA A 129 -2.99 -3.30 2.60
C ALA A 129 -2.30 -4.33 3.52
N SER A 130 -3.04 -5.17 4.24
CA SER A 130 -2.46 -6.21 5.10
C SER A 130 -2.32 -7.59 4.43
N SER A 131 -2.44 -7.68 3.10
CA SER A 131 -2.51 -8.97 2.40
C SER A 131 -1.17 -9.68 2.20
N PRO A 132 -0.08 -8.98 1.82
CA PRO A 132 1.22 -9.63 1.71
C PRO A 132 1.75 -10.07 3.08
N ASN A 133 2.61 -11.09 3.07
CA ASN A 133 3.23 -11.61 4.29
C ASN A 133 4.22 -10.62 4.92
N GLU A 134 4.94 -9.85 4.11
CA GLU A 134 5.80 -8.75 4.57
C GLU A 134 5.14 -7.43 4.20
N LEU A 135 4.76 -6.62 5.18
CA LEU A 135 4.16 -5.31 4.92
C LEU A 135 5.24 -4.25 4.77
N SER A 136 5.11 -3.38 3.76
CA SER A 136 5.87 -2.14 3.76
C SER A 136 5.43 -1.24 4.94
N GLY A 137 6.24 -0.23 5.24
CA GLY A 137 5.90 0.76 6.26
C GLY A 137 4.58 1.48 5.95
N ALA A 138 4.33 1.77 4.68
CA ALA A 138 3.11 2.43 4.24
C ALA A 138 1.91 1.48 4.24
N ASP A 139 2.07 0.23 3.80
CA ASP A 139 1.01 -0.79 3.86
C ASP A 139 0.50 -0.96 5.28
N ALA A 140 1.44 -1.13 6.23
CA ALA A 140 1.11 -1.24 7.63
C ALA A 140 0.40 0.02 8.14
N GLN A 141 0.79 1.21 7.67
CA GLN A 141 0.15 2.46 8.03
C GLN A 141 -1.25 2.60 7.43
N ILE A 142 -1.47 2.24 6.16
CA ILE A 142 -2.77 2.22 5.49
C ILE A 142 -3.71 1.27 6.24
N ALA A 143 -3.26 0.05 6.55
CA ALA A 143 -4.06 -0.94 7.27
C ALA A 143 -4.50 -0.42 8.65
N ARG A 144 -3.58 0.18 9.42
CA ARG A 144 -3.89 0.79 10.72
C ARG A 144 -4.85 1.97 10.58
N THR A 145 -4.57 2.90 9.67
CA THR A 145 -5.40 4.10 9.47
C THR A 145 -6.80 3.72 8.98
N ALA A 146 -6.92 2.76 8.06
CA ALA A 146 -8.21 2.27 7.59
C ALA A 146 -9.04 1.68 8.73
N ASN A 147 -8.42 0.88 9.61
CA ASN A 147 -9.08 0.32 10.79
C ASN A 147 -9.53 1.41 11.77
N LEU A 148 -8.68 2.40 12.07
CA LEU A 148 -9.04 3.53 12.96
C LEU A 148 -10.19 4.36 12.38
N ASN A 149 -10.18 4.64 11.08
CA ASN A 149 -11.25 5.36 10.41
C ASN A 149 -12.57 4.58 10.46
N LYS A 150 -12.50 3.25 10.37
CA LYS A 150 -13.67 2.38 10.45
C LYS A 150 -14.30 2.44 11.85
N MET A 151 -13.47 2.38 12.89
CA MET A 151 -13.92 2.55 14.28
C MET A 151 -14.53 3.94 14.53
N LEU A 152 -13.94 4.99 13.94
CA LEU A 152 -14.49 6.34 14.02
C LEU A 152 -15.87 6.43 13.35
N LEU A 153 -16.05 5.82 12.17
CA LEU A 153 -17.36 5.79 11.51
C LEU A 153 -18.42 5.06 12.34
N HIS A 154 -18.03 3.96 13.01
CA HIS A 154 -18.92 3.21 13.90
C HIS A 154 -19.35 4.04 15.11
N SER A 155 -18.41 4.69 15.80
CA SER A 155 -18.74 5.52 16.97
C SER A 155 -19.61 6.73 16.62
N LEU A 156 -19.43 7.31 15.43
CA LEU A 156 -20.28 8.37 14.93
C LEU A 156 -21.70 7.87 14.58
N GLY A 157 -21.84 6.64 14.08
CA GLY A 157 -23.14 6.02 13.81
C GLY A 157 -23.96 5.78 15.09
N GLU A 158 -23.32 5.31 16.16
CA GLU A 158 -23.96 5.07 17.46
C GLU A 158 -24.41 6.38 18.14
N SER A 159 -23.63 7.46 18.00
CA SER A 159 -23.98 8.77 18.56
C SER A 159 -25.20 9.46 17.94
N ASN A 160 -25.61 9.04 16.74
CA ASN A 160 -26.79 9.58 16.03
C ASN A 160 -28.05 8.71 16.19
N ALA A 161 -27.92 7.53 16.80
CA ALA A 161 -29.03 6.60 17.04
C ALA A 161 -29.58 6.66 18.48
N SER A 162 -29.05 7.56 19.32
CA SER A 162 -29.47 7.77 20.73
C SER A 162 -30.20 9.10 20.92
#